data_AF-A0A5P3IH21-F1
#
_entry.id   AF-A0A5P3IH21-F1
#
_cell.length_a   1.000
_cell.length_b   1.000
_cell.length_c   1.000
_cell.angle_alpha   90.00
_cell.angle_beta   90.00
_cell.angle_gamma   90.00
#
_symmetry.space_group_name_H-M   'P 1'
#
loop_
_entity.id
_entity.type
_entity.pdbx_description
1 polymer ?
#
loop_
_entity_poly.entity_id
_entity_poly.type
_entity_poly.pdbx_seq_one_letter_code
_entity_poly.pdbx_strand_id
1 'polypeptide(L)'
;MMDDSFKNYWMNKLKYFSLFILLFAIYWFPDVILGYPEIYLKSLVGYDRQATATWIFLGNMAISLFLGILICYKLGYYKNTLSIFKIKNILFLLFTTIVLFIIYFFTFTYYNSHFITPGIAKEQAAYSRQIVFPFVQFISFAICAPIFEEAAFRTTIYRFFKNDKIAFIVSSISFAWMHTGANPILIVYLPMSVVLTLIYHRRRVLGESILVHCLMNALLPTIIVFLQTITGLYYL
;
A
#
# COMPACT_ATOMS: atom_id res chain seq x y z
N MET A 1 40.81 -14.90 -0.65
CA MET A 1 39.93 -14.51 0.48
C MET A 1 39.02 -13.41 -0.02
N MET A 2 37.71 -13.64 -0.02
CA MET A 2 36.74 -12.59 -0.32
C MET A 2 36.76 -11.64 0.88
N ASP A 3 37.11 -10.38 0.65
CA ASP A 3 37.22 -9.35 1.70
C ASP A 3 35.93 -9.31 2.54
N ASP A 4 36.05 -9.33 3.86
CA ASP A 4 34.92 -9.35 4.81
C ASP A 4 33.98 -8.16 4.58
N SER A 5 34.50 -7.05 4.03
CA SER A 5 33.70 -5.89 3.61
C SER A 5 32.70 -6.23 2.49
N PHE A 6 33.10 -7.05 1.53
CA PHE A 6 32.29 -7.49 0.40
C PHE A 6 31.20 -8.46 0.85
N LYS A 7 31.57 -9.42 1.69
CA LYS A 7 30.62 -10.40 2.26
C LYS A 7 29.54 -9.70 3.10
N ASN A 8 29.94 -8.76 3.96
CA ASN A 8 29.01 -7.98 4.78
C ASN A 8 28.07 -7.09 3.95
N TYR A 9 28.55 -6.54 2.84
CA TYR A 9 27.71 -5.77 1.91
C TYR A 9 26.58 -6.64 1.33
N TRP A 10 26.90 -7.81 0.78
CA TRP A 10 25.90 -8.70 0.18
C TRP A 10 24.94 -9.31 1.20
N MET A 11 25.43 -9.66 2.39
CA MET A 11 24.57 -10.12 3.47
C MET A 11 23.53 -9.05 3.88
N ASN A 12 23.94 -7.78 3.94
CA ASN A 12 23.00 -6.69 4.21
C ASN A 12 21.96 -6.51 3.09
N LYS A 13 22.38 -6.63 1.83
CA LYS A 13 21.46 -6.59 0.68
C LYS A 13 20.44 -7.73 0.73
N LEU A 14 20.92 -8.95 0.94
CA LEU A 14 20.07 -10.14 1.07
C LEU A 14 19.10 -9.98 2.22
N LYS A 15 19.55 -9.50 3.39
CA LYS A 15 18.68 -9.23 4.54
C LYS A 15 17.50 -8.33 4.19
N TYR A 16 17.73 -7.18 3.55
CA TYR A 16 16.64 -6.26 3.22
C TYR A 16 15.77 -6.78 2.08
N PHE A 17 16.34 -7.51 1.12
CA PHE A 17 15.55 -8.18 0.09
C PHE A 17 14.63 -9.27 0.70
N SER A 18 15.16 -10.14 1.55
CA SER A 18 14.39 -11.14 2.28
C SER A 18 13.32 -10.52 3.18
N LEU A 19 13.63 -9.39 3.82
CA LEU A 19 12.65 -8.66 4.62
C LEU A 19 11.51 -8.10 3.77
N PHE A 20 11.81 -7.57 2.58
CA PHE A 20 10.80 -7.09 1.64
C PHE A 20 9.84 -8.24 1.29
N ILE A 21 10.38 -9.40 0.90
CA ILE A 21 9.57 -10.60 0.60
C ILE A 21 8.77 -11.06 1.82
N LEU A 22 9.37 -11.09 3.01
CA LEU A 22 8.71 -11.50 4.24
C LEU A 22 7.51 -10.60 4.58
N LEU A 23 7.66 -9.28 4.45
CA LEU A 23 6.56 -8.34 4.70
C LEU A 23 5.38 -8.60 3.75
N PHE A 24 5.65 -8.87 2.47
CA PHE A 24 4.61 -9.23 1.50
C PHE A 24 3.99 -10.60 1.77
N ALA A 25 4.77 -11.59 2.17
CA ALA A 25 4.26 -12.90 2.53
C ALA A 25 3.30 -12.83 3.73
N ILE A 26 3.64 -12.03 4.75
CA ILE A 26 2.76 -11.78 5.89
C ILE A 26 1.50 -11.02 5.46
N TYR A 27 1.65 -10.01 4.59
CA TYR A 27 0.55 -9.20 4.09
C TYR A 27 -0.47 -10.01 3.28
N TRP A 28 -0.03 -10.90 2.38
CA TRP A 28 -0.90 -11.71 1.54
C TRP A 28 -1.40 -13.00 2.18
N PHE A 29 -0.84 -13.41 3.32
CA PHE A 29 -1.29 -14.61 4.03
C PHE A 29 -2.80 -14.66 4.29
N PRO A 30 -3.46 -13.58 4.75
CA PRO A 30 -4.92 -13.57 4.95
C PRO A 30 -5.68 -13.88 3.67
N ASP A 31 -5.21 -13.43 2.51
CA ASP A 31 -5.91 -13.55 1.22
C ASP A 31 -6.09 -15.03 0.78
N VAL A 32 -5.29 -15.96 1.32
CA VAL A 32 -5.35 -17.39 1.00
C VAL A 32 -6.75 -17.98 1.23
N ILE A 33 -7.45 -17.55 2.28
CA ILE A 33 -8.81 -18.05 2.58
C ILE A 33 -9.84 -17.53 1.57
N LEU A 34 -9.65 -16.32 1.06
CA LEU A 34 -10.52 -15.68 0.07
C LEU A 34 -10.24 -16.17 -1.35
N GLY A 35 -8.99 -16.52 -1.66
CA GLY A 35 -8.60 -17.12 -2.94
C GLY A 35 -9.11 -18.54 -3.14
N TYR A 36 -9.23 -19.34 -2.07
CA TYR A 36 -9.61 -20.76 -2.16
C TYR A 36 -10.68 -21.20 -1.15
N PRO A 37 -11.79 -20.45 -0.96
CA PRO A 37 -12.79 -20.75 0.06
C PRO A 37 -13.49 -22.08 -0.20
N GLU A 38 -13.60 -22.52 -1.46
CA GLU A 38 -14.23 -23.80 -1.80
C GLU A 38 -13.42 -25.01 -1.32
N ILE A 39 -12.09 -24.85 -1.24
CA ILE A 39 -11.17 -25.90 -0.78
C ILE A 39 -11.20 -25.96 0.75
N TYR A 40 -11.03 -24.82 1.41
CA TYR A 40 -10.91 -24.74 2.87
C TYR A 40 -12.25 -24.85 3.59
N LEU A 41 -13.35 -24.39 2.98
CA LEU A 41 -14.70 -24.34 3.56
C LEU A 41 -15.70 -25.15 2.73
N LYS A 42 -15.27 -26.33 2.25
CA LYS A 42 -16.06 -27.22 1.36
C LYS A 42 -17.45 -27.58 1.90
N SER A 43 -17.64 -27.60 3.22
CA SER A 43 -18.91 -27.94 3.87
C SER A 43 -19.93 -26.80 3.86
N LEU A 44 -19.50 -25.58 3.58
CA LEU A 44 -20.35 -24.40 3.48
C LEU A 44 -20.59 -24.06 2.02
N VAL A 45 -21.71 -23.41 1.69
CA VAL A 45 -22.04 -22.96 0.32
C VAL A 45 -22.62 -21.56 0.36
N GLY A 46 -22.61 -20.87 -0.79
CA GLY A 46 -23.24 -19.56 -0.94
C GLY A 46 -22.75 -18.52 0.07
N TYR A 47 -23.70 -17.79 0.67
CA TYR A 47 -23.42 -16.71 1.61
C TYR A 47 -22.69 -17.18 2.86
N ASP A 48 -23.05 -18.33 3.42
CA ASP A 48 -22.43 -18.84 4.66
C ASP A 48 -20.94 -19.10 4.49
N ARG A 49 -20.54 -19.60 3.31
CA ARG A 49 -19.12 -19.76 2.95
C ARG A 49 -18.41 -18.41 2.89
N GLN A 50 -19.01 -17.42 2.22
CA GLN A 50 -18.41 -16.09 2.07
C GLN A 50 -18.29 -15.35 3.41
N ALA A 51 -19.33 -15.41 4.25
CA ALA A 51 -19.34 -14.80 5.57
C ALA A 51 -18.28 -15.44 6.48
N THR A 52 -18.19 -16.77 6.48
CA THR A 52 -17.17 -17.50 7.25
C THR A 52 -15.76 -17.20 6.77
N ALA A 53 -15.54 -17.18 5.44
CA ALA A 53 -14.25 -16.80 4.86
C ALA A 53 -13.85 -15.37 5.24
N THR A 54 -14.81 -14.44 5.28
CA THR A 54 -14.58 -13.05 5.71
C THR A 54 -14.13 -12.95 7.17
N TRP A 55 -14.72 -13.73 8.09
CA TRP A 55 -14.31 -13.74 9.49
C TRP A 55 -12.93 -14.36 9.69
N ILE A 56 -12.63 -15.47 9.00
CA ILE A 56 -11.29 -16.08 9.03
C ILE A 56 -10.25 -15.12 8.45
N PHE A 57 -10.58 -14.45 7.34
CA PHE A 57 -9.75 -13.41 6.74
C PHE A 57 -9.44 -12.30 7.75
N LEU A 58 -10.45 -11.78 8.46
CA LEU A 58 -10.26 -10.76 9.50
C LEU A 58 -9.33 -11.25 10.63
N GLY A 59 -9.53 -12.49 11.09
CA GLY A 59 -8.66 -13.11 12.11
C GLY A 59 -7.20 -13.23 11.64
N ASN A 60 -6.98 -13.74 10.43
CA ASN A 60 -5.66 -13.84 9.82
C ASN A 60 -5.02 -12.47 9.61
N MET A 61 -5.80 -11.47 9.18
CA MET A 61 -5.33 -10.10 9.00
C MET A 61 -4.88 -9.48 10.33
N ALA A 62 -5.59 -9.73 11.45
CA ALA A 62 -5.17 -9.26 12.76
C ALA A 62 -3.83 -9.87 13.19
N ILE A 63 -3.63 -11.17 12.93
CA ILE A 63 -2.35 -11.86 13.17
C ILE A 63 -1.24 -11.26 12.29
N SER A 64 -1.50 -11.10 11.00
CA SER A 64 -0.55 -10.49 10.06
C SER A 64 -0.14 -9.09 10.52
N LEU A 65 -1.10 -8.22 10.81
CA LEU A 65 -0.85 -6.87 11.33
C LEU A 65 0.01 -6.89 12.59
N PHE A 66 -0.31 -7.74 13.56
CA PHE A 66 0.49 -7.88 14.78
C PHE A 66 1.94 -8.26 14.47
N LEU A 67 2.16 -9.29 13.63
CA LEU A 67 3.49 -9.73 13.24
C LEU A 67 4.26 -8.67 12.46
N GLY A 68 3.61 -8.02 11.48
CA GLY A 68 4.20 -6.95 10.67
C GLY A 68 4.63 -5.77 11.54
N ILE A 69 3.76 -5.29 12.42
CA ILE A 69 4.06 -4.21 13.36
C ILE A 69 5.21 -4.62 14.29
N LEU A 70 5.19 -5.83 14.84
CA LEU A 70 6.24 -6.33 15.72
C LEU A 70 7.61 -6.35 15.03
N ILE A 71 7.67 -6.85 13.79
CA ILE A 71 8.90 -6.87 12.98
C ILE A 71 9.39 -5.44 12.71
N CYS A 72 8.52 -4.57 12.21
CA CYS A 72 8.84 -3.18 11.92
C CYS A 72 9.29 -2.41 13.18
N TYR A 73 8.66 -2.68 14.32
CA TYR A 73 9.06 -2.13 15.62
C TYR A 73 10.46 -2.58 16.02
N LYS A 74 10.73 -3.90 15.99
CA LYS A 74 12.07 -4.45 16.30
C LYS A 74 13.17 -3.89 15.38
N LEU A 75 12.83 -3.57 14.14
CA LEU A 75 13.75 -2.96 13.18
C LEU A 75 13.86 -1.43 13.29
N GLY A 76 13.12 -0.82 14.22
CA GLY A 76 13.10 0.61 14.46
C GLY A 76 12.51 1.43 13.30
N TYR A 77 11.56 0.87 12.56
CA TYR A 77 10.92 1.55 11.43
C TYR A 77 10.04 2.72 11.89
N TYR A 78 9.43 2.60 13.07
CA TYR A 78 8.54 3.62 13.65
C TYR A 78 9.25 4.70 14.47
N LYS A 79 10.58 4.83 14.35
CA LYS A 79 11.33 5.90 15.03
C LYS A 79 10.77 7.26 14.66
N ASN A 80 10.64 8.14 15.65
CA ASN A 80 10.15 9.52 15.49
C ASN A 80 8.69 9.65 14.99
N THR A 81 7.87 8.61 15.03
CA THR A 81 6.46 8.68 14.57
C THR A 81 5.67 9.79 15.28
N LEU A 82 5.85 9.99 16.58
CA LEU A 82 5.16 11.07 17.32
C LEU A 82 5.51 12.49 16.84
N SER A 83 6.60 12.66 16.09
CA SER A 83 6.95 13.95 15.50
C SER A 83 5.97 14.42 14.41
N ILE A 84 5.07 13.55 13.93
CA ILE A 84 3.94 13.89 13.05
C ILE A 84 3.13 15.04 13.63
N PHE A 85 2.89 15.04 14.95
CA PHE A 85 2.00 16.00 15.61
C PHE A 85 2.57 17.42 15.75
N LYS A 86 3.81 17.69 15.30
CA LYS A 86 4.31 19.06 15.24
C LYS A 86 3.55 19.80 14.13
N ILE A 87 3.05 21.00 14.42
CA ILE A 87 2.18 21.77 13.51
C ILE A 87 2.75 21.90 12.08
N LYS A 88 4.05 22.20 11.94
CA LYS A 88 4.71 22.31 10.63
C LYS A 88 4.64 21.02 9.80
N ASN A 89 4.62 19.87 10.46
CA ASN A 89 4.51 18.57 9.81
C ASN A 89 3.06 18.28 9.45
N ILE A 90 2.11 18.55 10.34
CA ILE A 90 0.67 18.44 10.05
C ILE A 90 0.31 19.27 8.82
N LEU A 91 0.72 20.55 8.78
CA LEU A 91 0.45 21.43 7.65
C LEU A 91 1.06 20.91 6.34
N PHE A 92 2.29 20.40 6.40
CA PHE A 92 2.92 19.78 5.23
C PHE A 92 2.15 18.53 4.77
N LEU A 93 1.78 17.63 5.70
CA LEU A 93 1.05 16.41 5.37
C LEU A 93 -0.33 16.72 4.80
N LEU A 94 -1.03 17.70 5.36
CA LEU A 94 -2.30 18.19 4.84
C LEU A 94 -2.15 18.69 3.41
N PHE A 95 -1.17 19.58 3.17
CA PHE A 95 -0.88 20.08 1.83
C PHE A 95 -0.57 18.94 0.84
N THR A 96 0.32 18.01 1.20
CA THR A 96 0.66 16.89 0.33
C THR A 96 -0.51 15.94 0.09
N THR A 97 -1.40 15.77 1.07
CA THR A 97 -2.62 14.96 0.92
C THR A 97 -3.58 15.59 -0.08
N ILE A 98 -3.79 16.92 -0.01
CA ILE A 98 -4.62 17.65 -0.99
C ILE A 98 -4.02 17.53 -2.40
N VAL A 99 -2.72 17.79 -2.54
CA VAL A 99 -2.01 17.64 -3.82
C VAL A 99 -2.16 16.22 -4.37
N LEU A 100 -2.07 15.21 -3.50
CA LEU A 100 -2.19 13.81 -3.89
C LEU A 100 -3.59 13.47 -4.39
N PHE A 101 -4.66 13.96 -3.75
CA PHE A 101 -6.03 13.82 -4.26
C PHE A 101 -6.23 14.52 -5.60
N ILE A 102 -5.69 15.72 -5.79
CA ILE A 102 -5.79 16.47 -7.04
C ILE A 102 -5.09 15.71 -8.17
N ILE A 103 -3.85 15.26 -7.94
CA ILE A 103 -3.09 14.46 -8.92
C ILE A 103 -3.83 13.17 -9.27
N TYR A 104 -4.31 12.45 -8.25
CA TYR A 104 -5.07 11.22 -8.47
C TYR A 104 -6.32 11.51 -9.31
N PHE A 105 -7.10 12.53 -8.97
CA PHE A 105 -8.32 12.88 -9.67
C PHE A 105 -8.06 13.14 -11.16
N PHE A 106 -7.11 14.02 -11.50
CA PHE A 106 -6.83 14.32 -12.91
C PHE A 106 -6.27 13.13 -13.69
N THR A 107 -5.33 12.38 -13.10
CA THR A 107 -4.73 11.22 -13.77
C THR A 107 -5.72 10.07 -13.93
N PHE A 108 -6.59 9.84 -12.94
CA PHE A 108 -7.64 8.82 -12.97
C PHE A 108 -8.74 9.19 -13.97
N THR A 109 -9.18 10.45 -14.01
CA THR A 109 -10.15 10.92 -15.01
C THR A 109 -9.59 10.77 -16.42
N TYR A 110 -8.37 11.24 -16.66
CA TYR A 110 -7.68 11.08 -17.96
C TYR A 110 -7.52 9.61 -18.37
N TYR A 111 -7.16 8.74 -17.43
CA TYR A 111 -7.01 7.33 -17.72
C TYR A 111 -8.33 6.71 -18.17
N ASN A 112 -9.41 6.94 -17.43
CA ASN A 112 -10.71 6.30 -17.71
C ASN A 112 -11.40 6.81 -18.98
N SER A 113 -10.98 7.92 -19.55
CA SER A 113 -11.48 8.39 -20.85
C SER A 113 -10.73 7.86 -22.05
N HIS A 114 -9.46 7.52 -21.89
CA HIS A 114 -8.61 7.06 -22.98
C HIS A 114 -8.42 5.54 -22.97
N PHE A 115 -8.64 4.90 -21.82
CA PHE A 115 -8.38 3.48 -21.63
C PHE A 115 -9.57 2.77 -20.99
N ILE A 116 -9.74 1.51 -21.39
CA ILE A 116 -10.68 0.61 -20.74
C ILE A 116 -10.06 0.19 -19.41
N THR A 117 -10.91 0.12 -18.37
CA THR A 117 -10.53 -0.36 -17.04
C THR A 117 -9.73 -1.67 -17.14
N PRO A 118 -8.51 -1.72 -16.57
CA PRO A 118 -7.60 -2.83 -16.79
C PRO A 118 -8.06 -4.08 -16.03
N GLY A 119 -7.62 -5.25 -16.49
CA GLY A 119 -7.97 -6.54 -15.87
C GLY A 119 -7.71 -6.58 -14.36
N ILE A 120 -6.59 -6.01 -13.91
CA ILE A 120 -6.21 -5.93 -12.49
C ILE A 120 -7.27 -5.20 -11.64
N ALA A 121 -7.86 -4.12 -12.16
CA ALA A 121 -8.92 -3.41 -11.44
C ALA A 121 -10.23 -4.22 -11.37
N LYS A 122 -10.52 -5.03 -12.40
CA LYS A 122 -11.66 -5.97 -12.39
C LYS A 122 -11.43 -7.11 -11.39
N GLU A 123 -10.20 -7.61 -11.29
CA GLU A 123 -9.80 -8.62 -10.30
C GLU A 123 -9.89 -8.06 -8.88
N GLN A 124 -9.44 -6.82 -8.64
CA GLN A 124 -9.56 -6.17 -7.33
C GLN A 124 -11.02 -5.91 -6.93
N ALA A 125 -11.88 -5.59 -7.90
CA ALA A 125 -13.33 -5.49 -7.69
C ALA A 125 -13.99 -6.86 -7.45
N ALA A 126 -13.53 -7.92 -8.13
CA ALA A 126 -13.97 -9.29 -7.87
C ALA A 126 -13.56 -9.77 -6.47
N TYR A 127 -12.32 -9.47 -6.08
CA TYR A 127 -11.78 -9.74 -4.75
C TYR A 127 -12.57 -9.03 -3.65
N SER A 128 -12.84 -7.74 -3.86
CA SER A 128 -13.66 -6.94 -2.95
C SER A 128 -15.06 -7.52 -2.72
N ARG A 129 -15.66 -8.15 -3.74
CA ARG A 129 -16.98 -8.79 -3.64
C ARG A 129 -16.98 -10.09 -2.83
N GLN A 130 -15.81 -10.67 -2.54
CA GLN A 130 -15.70 -11.86 -1.68
C GLN A 130 -15.81 -11.50 -0.20
N ILE A 131 -15.51 -10.25 0.17
CA ILE A 131 -15.59 -9.74 1.53
C ILE A 131 -17.02 -9.24 1.79
N VAL A 132 -17.71 -9.92 2.70
CA VAL A 132 -19.13 -9.65 2.98
C VAL A 132 -19.32 -8.35 3.76
N PHE A 133 -18.42 -8.05 4.70
CA PHE A 133 -18.58 -6.94 5.63
C PHE A 133 -17.76 -5.72 5.18
N PRO A 134 -18.38 -4.57 4.87
CA PRO A 134 -17.68 -3.39 4.37
C PRO A 134 -16.58 -2.87 5.30
N PHE A 135 -16.76 -2.98 6.62
CA PHE A 135 -15.74 -2.56 7.58
C PHE A 135 -14.48 -3.44 7.50
N VAL A 136 -14.60 -4.73 7.15
CA VAL A 136 -13.45 -5.62 6.96
C VAL A 136 -12.67 -5.21 5.72
N GLN A 137 -13.38 -4.88 4.64
CA GLN A 137 -12.78 -4.33 3.43
C GLN A 137 -12.05 -3.01 3.74
N PHE A 138 -12.68 -2.11 4.51
CA PHE A 138 -12.07 -0.85 4.93
C PHE A 138 -10.78 -1.07 5.72
N ILE A 139 -10.79 -1.95 6.73
CA ILE A 139 -9.59 -2.26 7.53
C ILE A 139 -8.48 -2.83 6.63
N SER A 140 -8.83 -3.73 5.70
CA SER A 140 -7.87 -4.33 4.77
C SER A 140 -7.19 -3.29 3.88
N PHE A 141 -7.97 -2.55 3.09
CA PHE A 141 -7.43 -1.66 2.07
C PHE A 141 -6.97 -0.31 2.62
N ALA A 142 -7.67 0.25 3.61
CA ALA A 142 -7.37 1.58 4.12
C ALA A 142 -6.36 1.59 5.28
N ILE A 143 -6.13 0.46 5.95
CA ILE A 143 -5.25 0.41 7.13
C ILE A 143 -4.15 -0.63 6.95
N CYS A 144 -4.50 -1.88 6.70
CA CYS A 144 -3.54 -2.98 6.63
C CYS A 144 -2.56 -2.80 5.46
N ALA A 145 -3.08 -2.60 4.26
CA ALA A 145 -2.27 -2.44 3.05
C ALA A 145 -1.22 -1.31 3.17
N PRO A 146 -1.58 -0.06 3.55
CA PRO A 146 -0.60 1.01 3.73
C PRO A 146 0.52 0.69 4.74
N ILE A 147 0.23 -0.01 5.84
CA ILE A 147 1.26 -0.35 6.84
C ILE A 147 2.34 -1.23 6.23
N PHE A 148 1.95 -2.27 5.50
CA PHE A 148 2.89 -3.21 4.88
C PHE A 148 3.59 -2.59 3.68
N GLU A 149 2.84 -1.96 2.79
CA GLU A 149 3.38 -1.38 1.56
C GLU A 149 4.39 -0.27 1.86
N GLU A 150 4.08 0.65 2.78
CA GLU A 150 5.01 1.72 3.12
C GLU A 150 6.25 1.17 3.87
N ALA A 151 6.10 0.17 4.72
CA ALA A 151 7.24 -0.49 5.37
C ALA A 151 8.18 -1.17 4.36
N ALA A 152 7.61 -1.86 3.37
CA ALA A 152 8.34 -2.53 2.32
C ALA A 152 9.00 -1.52 1.35
N PHE A 153 8.20 -0.66 0.72
CA PHE A 153 8.68 0.23 -0.34
C PHE A 153 9.46 1.43 0.18
N ARG A 154 9.16 1.95 1.38
CA ARG A 154 9.90 3.13 1.90
C ARG A 154 11.05 2.72 2.78
N THR A 155 10.79 1.97 3.84
CA THR A 155 11.88 1.74 4.80
C THR A 155 12.85 0.69 4.30
N THR A 156 12.35 -0.42 3.74
CA THR A 156 13.22 -1.53 3.33
C THR A 156 14.04 -1.21 2.09
N ILE A 157 13.45 -0.58 1.06
CA ILE A 157 14.20 -0.15 -0.14
C ILE A 157 15.26 0.92 0.20
N TYR A 158 14.94 1.91 1.03
CA TYR A 158 15.94 2.92 1.41
C TYR A 158 17.06 2.38 2.29
N ARG A 159 16.82 1.29 3.04
CA ARG A 159 17.90 0.59 3.74
C ARG A 159 18.69 -0.34 2.82
N PHE A 160 18.08 -0.81 1.73
CA PHE A 160 18.76 -1.58 0.70
C PHE A 160 19.75 -0.72 -0.08
N PHE A 161 19.36 0.48 -0.54
CA PHE A 161 20.22 1.36 -1.33
C PHE A 161 20.98 2.38 -0.48
N LYS A 162 22.30 2.51 -0.68
CA LYS A 162 23.10 3.56 -0.01
C LYS A 162 22.82 4.98 -0.55
N ASN A 163 22.40 5.08 -1.81
CA ASN A 163 22.14 6.36 -2.47
C ASN A 163 20.65 6.69 -2.40
N ASP A 164 20.35 7.79 -1.72
CA ASP A 164 18.98 8.25 -1.48
C ASP A 164 18.20 8.60 -2.75
N LYS A 165 18.87 9.08 -3.81
CA LYS A 165 18.22 9.37 -5.11
C LYS A 165 17.83 8.08 -5.82
N ILE A 166 18.72 7.08 -5.81
CA ILE A 166 18.42 5.76 -6.39
C ILE A 166 17.29 5.10 -5.60
N ALA A 167 17.36 5.14 -4.27
CA ALA A 167 16.31 4.60 -3.41
C ALA A 167 14.95 5.27 -3.67
N PHE A 168 14.93 6.59 -3.89
CA PHE A 168 13.72 7.34 -4.23
C PHE A 168 13.10 6.85 -5.55
N ILE A 169 13.93 6.75 -6.60
CA ILE A 169 13.49 6.31 -7.93
C ILE A 169 12.97 4.87 -7.86
N VAL A 170 13.75 3.96 -7.26
CA VAL A 170 13.37 2.54 -7.15
C VAL A 170 12.12 2.37 -6.29
N SER A 171 12.01 3.05 -5.15
CA SER A 171 10.80 3.03 -4.31
C SER A 171 9.56 3.48 -5.08
N SER A 172 9.68 4.55 -5.88
CA SER A 172 8.55 5.11 -6.62
C SER A 172 8.11 4.20 -7.77
N ILE A 173 9.07 3.74 -8.59
CA ILE A 173 8.78 2.91 -9.75
C ILE A 173 8.31 1.51 -9.34
N SER A 174 8.98 0.87 -8.37
CA SER A 174 8.62 -0.49 -7.96
C SER A 174 7.25 -0.54 -7.28
N PHE A 175 6.89 0.44 -6.47
CA PHE A 175 5.55 0.55 -5.89
C PHE A 175 4.49 0.65 -6.99
N ALA A 176 4.68 1.59 -7.93
CA ALA A 176 3.71 1.78 -9.01
C ALA A 176 3.60 0.52 -9.89
N TRP A 177 4.73 -0.07 -10.26
CA TRP A 177 4.78 -1.30 -11.05
C TRP A 177 4.12 -2.50 -10.34
N MET A 178 4.29 -2.64 -9.03
CA MET A 178 3.66 -3.73 -8.26
C MET A 178 2.13 -3.68 -8.35
N HIS A 179 1.56 -2.47 -8.44
CA HIS A 179 0.12 -2.27 -8.51
C HIS A 179 -0.44 -2.38 -9.93
N THR A 180 0.36 -2.06 -10.94
CA THR A 180 -0.16 -1.91 -12.31
C THR A 180 0.40 -2.92 -13.30
N GLY A 181 1.55 -3.52 -13.02
CA GLY A 181 2.37 -4.18 -14.04
C GLY A 181 2.66 -3.25 -15.22
N ALA A 182 2.81 -3.85 -16.41
CA ALA A 182 3.01 -3.13 -17.67
C ALA A 182 1.67 -2.59 -18.24
N ASN A 183 0.89 -1.85 -17.45
CA ASN A 183 -0.41 -1.29 -17.86
C ASN A 183 -0.40 0.25 -17.86
N PRO A 184 -1.10 0.93 -18.80
CA PRO A 184 -1.14 2.39 -18.84
C PRO A 184 -1.70 3.06 -17.57
N ILE A 185 -2.40 2.32 -16.69
CA ILE A 185 -2.86 2.84 -15.38
C ILE A 185 -1.70 3.24 -14.46
N LEU A 186 -0.45 2.87 -14.82
CA LEU A 186 0.77 3.40 -14.22
C LEU A 186 0.77 4.94 -14.15
N ILE A 187 0.10 5.63 -15.08
CA ILE A 187 -0.05 7.11 -15.06
C ILE A 187 -0.75 7.63 -13.80
N VAL A 188 -1.59 6.81 -13.15
CA VAL A 188 -2.27 7.14 -11.88
C VAL A 188 -1.38 6.81 -10.69
N TYR A 189 -0.81 5.60 -10.68
CA TYR A 189 -0.08 5.07 -9.53
C TYR A 189 1.33 5.66 -9.39
N LEU A 190 2.01 5.99 -10.48
CA LEU A 190 3.38 6.51 -10.42
C LEU A 190 3.45 7.91 -9.77
N PRO A 191 2.65 8.92 -10.17
CA PRO A 191 2.62 10.20 -9.48
C PRO A 191 2.24 10.07 -8.01
N MET A 192 1.27 9.20 -7.69
CA MET A 192 0.89 8.91 -6.30
C MET A 192 2.08 8.38 -5.50
N SER A 193 2.78 7.38 -6.05
CA SER A 193 3.93 6.79 -5.39
C SER A 193 5.09 7.77 -5.21
N VAL A 194 5.28 8.71 -6.13
CA VAL A 194 6.28 9.76 -6.03
C VAL A 194 5.98 10.66 -4.82
N VAL A 195 4.73 11.08 -4.64
CA VAL A 195 4.32 11.92 -3.50
C VAL A 195 4.49 11.18 -2.17
N LEU A 196 4.05 9.92 -2.08
CA LEU A 196 4.24 9.11 -0.88
C LEU A 196 5.73 8.88 -0.56
N THR A 197 6.54 8.62 -1.59
CA THR A 197 7.99 8.49 -1.43
C THR A 197 8.64 9.80 -0.99
N LEU A 198 8.18 10.95 -1.48
CA LEU A 198 8.65 12.28 -1.09
C LEU A 198 8.39 12.57 0.39
N ILE A 199 7.19 12.24 0.88
CA ILE A 199 6.83 12.40 2.30
C ILE A 199 7.84 11.65 3.18
N TYR A 200 8.12 10.39 2.86
CA TYR A 200 9.12 9.61 3.60
C TYR A 200 10.55 10.13 3.40
N HIS A 201 10.94 10.46 2.17
CA HIS A 201 12.30 10.90 1.82
C HIS A 201 12.75 12.11 2.64
N ARG A 202 11.85 13.07 2.83
CA ARG A 202 12.11 14.34 3.53
C ARG A 202 12.64 14.15 4.96
N ARG A 203 12.10 13.17 5.70
CA ARG A 203 12.34 13.05 7.15
C ARG A 203 12.66 11.66 7.67
N ARG A 204 12.53 10.63 6.85
CA ARG A 204 12.71 9.21 7.25
C ARG A 204 11.78 8.77 8.38
N VAL A 205 10.57 9.34 8.41
CA VAL A 205 9.53 8.99 9.38
C VAL A 205 8.47 8.18 8.65
N LEU A 206 8.49 6.85 8.84
CA LEU A 206 7.56 5.95 8.16
C LEU A 206 6.09 6.27 8.47
N GLY A 207 5.80 6.65 9.72
CA GLY A 207 4.43 6.98 10.13
C GLY A 207 3.81 8.15 9.35
N GLU A 208 4.62 9.07 8.80
CA GLU A 208 4.11 10.17 7.96
C GLU A 208 3.52 9.65 6.65
N SER A 209 4.20 8.72 5.98
CA SER A 209 3.71 8.18 4.71
C SER A 209 2.60 7.16 4.91
N ILE A 210 2.66 6.33 5.98
CA ILE A 210 1.54 5.46 6.38
C ILE A 210 0.27 6.28 6.61
N LEU A 211 0.35 7.36 7.41
CA LEU A 211 -0.82 8.17 7.71
C LEU A 211 -1.46 8.75 6.46
N VAL A 212 -0.67 9.36 5.58
CA VAL A 212 -1.19 9.94 4.33
C VAL A 212 -1.77 8.86 3.42
N HIS A 213 -1.12 7.72 3.30
CA HIS A 213 -1.62 6.62 2.49
C HIS A 213 -2.93 6.03 3.06
N CYS A 214 -3.03 5.83 4.38
CA CYS A 214 -4.29 5.43 5.01
C CYS A 214 -5.41 6.45 4.76
N LEU A 215 -5.12 7.75 4.93
CA LEU A 215 -6.10 8.81 4.68
C LEU A 215 -6.56 8.84 3.23
N MET A 216 -5.63 8.66 2.28
CA MET A 216 -5.97 8.54 0.86
C MET A 216 -6.94 7.37 0.66
N ASN A 217 -6.57 6.16 1.03
CA ASN A 217 -7.39 4.97 0.78
C ASN A 217 -8.76 5.04 1.49
N ALA A 218 -8.81 5.62 2.68
CA ALA A 218 -10.06 5.80 3.43
C ALA A 218 -11.01 6.81 2.79
N LEU A 219 -10.49 7.92 2.27
CA LEU A 219 -11.31 9.03 1.77
C LEU A 219 -11.49 9.01 0.25
N LEU A 220 -10.69 8.25 -0.49
CA LEU A 220 -10.71 8.20 -1.95
C LEU A 220 -12.12 7.99 -2.54
N PRO A 221 -12.93 7.02 -2.08
CA PRO A 221 -14.26 6.80 -2.65
C PRO A 221 -15.17 8.03 -2.52
N THR A 222 -15.05 8.79 -1.43
CA THR A 222 -15.87 9.97 -1.17
C THR A 222 -15.33 11.21 -1.88
N ILE A 223 -14.01 11.44 -1.83
CA ILE A 223 -13.38 12.63 -2.39
C ILE A 223 -13.47 12.64 -3.91
N ILE A 224 -13.30 11.48 -4.58
CA ILE A 224 -13.40 11.42 -6.04
C ILE A 224 -14.82 11.77 -6.49
N VAL A 225 -15.86 11.18 -5.88
CA VAL A 225 -17.26 11.49 -6.21
C VAL A 225 -17.56 12.97 -5.97
N PHE A 226 -17.06 13.54 -4.87
CA PHE A 226 -17.21 14.96 -4.58
C PHE A 226 -16.55 15.83 -5.67
N LEU A 227 -15.30 15.54 -6.05
CA LEU A 227 -14.58 16.26 -7.09
C LEU A 227 -15.27 16.14 -8.46
N GLN A 228 -15.75 14.95 -8.84
CA GLN A 228 -16.54 14.76 -10.07
C GLN A 228 -17.81 15.62 -10.05
N THR A 229 -18.48 15.67 -8.91
CA THR A 229 -19.74 16.43 -8.73
C THR A 229 -19.52 17.93 -8.89
N ILE A 230 -18.49 18.51 -8.27
CA ILE A 230 -18.24 19.95 -8.34
C ILE A 230 -17.62 20.39 -9.66
N THR A 231 -16.85 19.51 -10.33
CA THR A 231 -16.17 19.85 -11.59
C THR A 231 -16.98 19.51 -12.83
N GLY A 232 -17.97 18.60 -12.71
CA GLY A 232 -18.68 18.02 -13.85
C GLY A 232 -17.85 17.04 -14.68
N LEU A 233 -16.61 16.74 -14.27
CA LEU A 233 -15.71 15.83 -14.98
C LEU A 233 -15.96 14.40 -14.52
N TYR A 234 -16.97 13.76 -15.11
CA TYR A 234 -17.25 12.37 -14.78
C TYR A 234 -16.26 11.44 -15.46
N TYR A 235 -16.04 11.54 -16.78
CA TYR A 235 -15.05 10.77 -17.55
C TYR A 235 -14.78 11.44 -18.92
N LEU A 236 -13.88 12.43 -18.95
CA LEU A 236 -13.47 13.18 -20.15
C LEU A 236 -12.14 12.71 -20.69
#